data_AF-A0A915LDV5-F1
#
_entry.id   AF-A0A915LDV5-F1
#
_cell.length_a   1.000
_cell.length_b   1.000
_cell.length_c   1.000
_cell.angle_alpha   90.00
_cell.angle_beta   90.00
_cell.angle_gamma   90.00
#
_symmetry.space_group_name_H-M   'P 1'
#
loop_
_entity.id
_entity.type
_entity.pdbx_description
1 polymer ?
#
loop_
_entity_poly.entity_id
_entity_poly.type
_entity_poly.pdbx_seq_one_letter_code
_entity_poly.pdbx_strand_id
1 'polypeptide(L)' 'MNLSFLGKWTANFLYTTKLLQCYSRTTVRAKHFQVVVLGGGTGGASISNALGRKLGKNRVAVVEPSE' A
#
# COMPACT_ATOMS: atom_id res chain seq x y z
N MET A 1 -18.16 26.46 19.90
CA MET A 1 -17.13 25.48 19.49
C MET A 1 -16.35 26.10 18.34
N ASN A 2 -15.05 26.34 18.54
CA ASN A 2 -14.22 27.15 17.64
C ASN A 2 -13.70 26.26 16.48
N LEU A 3 -14.11 26.54 15.23
CA LEU A 3 -13.78 25.74 14.03
C LEU A 3 -12.28 25.74 13.66
N SER A 4 -11.44 26.51 14.35
CA SER A 4 -9.99 26.60 14.10
C SER A 4 -9.18 25.39 14.60
N PHE A 5 -9.77 24.50 15.42
CA PHE A 5 -9.08 23.32 15.94
C PHE A 5 -9.03 22.14 14.95
N LEU A 6 -9.95 22.11 13.98
CA LEU A 6 -10.09 21.01 13.02
C LEU A 6 -9.13 21.14 11.82
N GLY A 7 -8.74 22.36 11.44
CA GLY A 7 -7.86 22.62 10.30
C GLY A 7 -6.38 22.32 10.52
N LYS A 8 -5.93 22.17 11.77
CA LYS A 8 -4.52 21.89 12.09
C LYS A 8 -4.15 20.41 11.98
N TRP A 9 -5.13 19.51 12.07
CA TRP A 9 -4.90 18.06 11.92
C TRP A 9 -4.80 17.62 10.45
N THR A 10 -5.53 18.28 9.55
CA THR A 10 -5.49 17.93 8.11
C THR A 10 -4.23 18.42 7.41
N ALA A 11 -3.61 19.51 7.89
CA ALA A 11 -2.38 20.04 7.31
C ALA A 11 -1.13 19.19 7.64
N ASN A 12 -1.09 18.51 8.79
CA ASN A 12 0.02 17.63 9.16
C ASN A 12 -0.01 16.28 8.44
N PHE A 13 -1.16 15.87 7.89
CA PHE A 13 -1.26 14.65 7.09
C PHE A 13 -0.55 14.77 5.74
N LEU A 14 -0.42 16.00 5.22
CA LEU A 14 0.13 16.27 3.89
C LEU A 14 1.64 16.59 3.88
N TYR A 15 2.32 16.60 5.03
CA TYR A 15 3.74 16.98 5.16
C TYR A 15 4.71 15.83 5.44
N THR A 16 4.31 14.58 5.19
CA THR A 16 5.23 13.43 5.16
C THR A 16 5.62 13.04 3.72
N THR A 17 6.00 14.04 2.91
CA THR A 17 6.41 13.85 1.52
C THR A 17 7.88 13.41 1.38
N LYS A 18 8.51 12.89 2.45
CA LYS A 18 9.94 12.54 2.49
C LYS A 18 10.25 11.09 2.88
N LEU A 19 9.41 10.13 2.48
CA LEU A 19 9.68 8.69 2.65
C LEU A 19 9.44 7.94 1.33
N LEU A 20 10.17 8.27 0.26
CA LEU A 20 10.36 7.36 -0.87
C LEU A 20 11.29 6.22 -0.42
N GLN A 21 10.79 5.37 0.47
CA GLN A 21 11.51 4.21 0.96
C GLN A 21 10.77 2.98 0.44
N CYS A 22 11.34 2.34 -0.59
CA CYS A 22 10.84 1.05 -1.08
C CYS A 22 11.04 0.01 0.03
N TYR A 23 9.97 -0.37 0.74
CA TYR A 23 10.06 -1.23 1.92
C TYR A 23 10.50 -2.66 1.59
N SER A 24 10.16 -3.20 0.41
CA SER A 24 10.71 -4.45 -0.13
C SER A 24 10.18 -4.76 -1.52
N ARG A 25 11.06 -5.21 -2.41
CA ARG A 25 10.69 -5.79 -3.70
C ARG A 25 11.02 -7.28 -3.69
N THR A 26 10.04 -8.12 -3.98
CA THR A 26 10.26 -9.56 -4.14
C THR A 26 10.18 -9.93 -5.61
N THR A 27 11.24 -10.50 -6.16
CA THR A 27 11.20 -11.12 -7.49
C THR A 27 10.66 -12.54 -7.34
N VAL A 28 9.36 -12.72 -7.55
CA VAL A 28 8.74 -14.04 -7.47
C VAL A 28 8.87 -14.74 -8.83
N ARG A 29 9.28 -16.01 -8.84
CA ARG A 29 9.41 -16.83 -10.06
C ARG A 29 8.07 -17.36 -10.60
N ALA A 30 6.96 -16.97 -10.00
CA ALA A 30 5.63 -17.40 -10.40
C ALA A 30 5.22 -16.70 -11.69
N LYS A 31 4.84 -17.47 -12.72
CA LYS A 31 4.40 -16.94 -14.02
C LYS A 31 2.96 -16.40 -14.00
N HIS A 32 2.13 -16.87 -13.05
CA HIS A 32 0.72 -16.53 -13.00
C HIS A 32 0.27 -16.25 -11.56
N PHE A 33 -0.49 -15.17 -11.38
CA PHE A 33 -1.15 -14.79 -10.15
C PHE A 33 -2.66 -14.76 -10.38
N GLN A 34 -3.42 -15.07 -9.34
CA GLN A 34 -4.87 -15.04 -9.42
C GLN A 34 -5.42 -13.62 -9.29
N VAL A 35 -4.75 -12.77 -8.51
CA VAL A 35 -5.10 -11.37 -8.32
C VAL A 35 -3.85 -10.51 -8.40
N VAL A 36 -3.97 -9.35 -9.06
CA VAL A 36 -2.97 -8.29 -9.08
C VAL A 36 -3.56 -7.06 -8.39
N VAL A 37 -2.85 -6.54 -7.40
CA VAL A 37 -3.16 -5.28 -6.71
C VAL A 37 -2.22 -4.21 -7.25
N LEU A 38 -2.77 -3.10 -7.71
CA LEU A 38 -2.01 -1.95 -8.21
C LEU A 38 -1.84 -0.91 -7.09
N GLY A 39 -0.59 -0.58 -6.77
CA GLY A 39 -0.18 0.29 -5.66
C GLY A 39 0.18 -0.49 -4.39
N GLY A 40 1.36 -0.23 -3.81
CA GLY A 40 1.89 -0.93 -2.62
C GLY A 40 1.78 -0.15 -1.32
N GLY A 41 1.17 1.04 -1.34
CA GLY A 41 0.86 1.81 -0.13
C GLY A 41 -0.11 1.11 0.82
N THR A 42 -0.50 1.77 1.91
CA THR A 42 -1.30 1.19 3.01
C THR A 42 -2.54 0.41 2.55
N GLY A 43 -3.29 0.96 1.60
CA GLY A 43 -4.48 0.31 1.04
C GLY A 43 -4.13 -0.98 0.27
N GLY A 44 -3.13 -0.90 -0.61
CA GLY A 44 -2.67 -2.04 -1.40
C GLY A 44 -2.11 -3.18 -0.55
N ALA A 45 -1.29 -2.85 0.45
CA ALA A 45 -0.76 -3.82 1.41
C ALA A 45 -1.88 -4.48 2.24
N SER A 46 -2.85 -3.70 2.70
CA SER A 46 -3.98 -4.22 3.50
C SER A 46 -4.85 -5.19 2.70
N ILE A 47 -5.20 -4.82 1.47
CA ILE A 47 -5.97 -5.68 0.55
C ILE A 47 -5.18 -6.95 0.23
N SER A 48 -3.89 -6.82 -0.04
CA SER A 48 -3.03 -7.96 -0.36
C SER A 48 -2.90 -8.94 0.80
N ASN A 49 -2.83 -8.44 2.03
CA ASN A 49 -2.84 -9.28 3.23
C ASN A 49 -4.19 -10.01 3.39
N ALA A 50 -5.31 -9.30 3.24
CA ALA A 50 -6.64 -9.90 3.35
C ALA A 50 -6.87 -10.99 2.29
N LEU A 51 -6.52 -10.71 1.03
CA LEU A 51 -6.66 -11.65 -0.07
C LEU A 51 -5.67 -12.81 0.00
N GLY A 52 -4.42 -12.56 0.41
CA GLY A 52 -3.42 -13.60 0.61
C GLY A 52 -3.82 -14.62 1.67
N ARG A 53 -4.47 -14.18 2.75
CA ARG A 53 -5.03 -15.08 3.78
C ARG A 53 -6.16 -15.97 3.24
N LYS A 54 -6.94 -15.48 2.28
CA LYS A 54 -8.08 -16.21 1.70
C LYS A 54 -7.68 -17.13 0.55
N LEU A 55 -6.78 -16.67 -0.32
CA LEU A 55 -6.38 -17.37 -1.55
C LEU A 55 -5.18 -18.30 -1.33
N GLY A 56 -4.43 -18.10 -0.25
CA GLY A 56 -3.21 -18.86 0.05
C GLY A 56 -1.95 -18.23 -0.56
N LYS A 57 -0.81 -18.87 -0.27
CA LYS A 57 0.52 -18.39 -0.66
C LYS A 57 0.65 -18.28 -2.19
N ASN A 58 1.39 -17.26 -2.65
CA ASN A 58 1.73 -17.04 -4.07
C ASN A 58 0.53 -16.84 -5.03
N ARG A 59 -0.63 -16.40 -4.54
CA ARG A 59 -1.81 -16.12 -5.38
C ARG A 59 -2.05 -14.63 -5.66
N VAL A 60 -1.46 -13.74 -4.87
CA VAL A 60 -1.62 -12.29 -4.98
C VAL A 60 -0.28 -11.65 -5.33
N ALA A 61 -0.26 -10.80 -6.36
CA ALA A 61 0.86 -9.94 -6.69
C ALA A 61 0.52 -8.48 -6.41
N VAL A 62 1.50 -7.72 -5.93
CA VAL A 62 1.39 -6.26 -5.76
C VAL A 62 2.36 -5.61 -6.73
N VAL A 63 1.86 -4.65 -7.50
CA VAL A 63 2.65 -3.90 -8.47
C VAL A 63 2.56 -2.43 -8.10
N GLU A 64 3.70 -1.82 -7.81
CA GLU A 64 3.79 -0.38 -7.55
C GLU A 64 4.89 0.25 -8.41
N PRO A 65 4.74 1.53 -8.81
CA PRO A 65 5.83 2.27 -9.43
C PRO A 65 6.96 2.48 -8.42
N SER A 66 8.20 2.45 -8.89
CA SER A 66 9.37 2.74 -8.04
C SER A 66 9.86 4.18 -8.15
N GLU A 67 9.12 5.03 -8.85
CA GLU A 67 9.44 6.44 -9.12
C GLU A 67 8.46 7.37 -8.40
#